data_AF-A0A8H4WY99-F1
#
_entry.id   AF-A0A8H4WY99-F1
#
_cell.length_a   1.000
_cell.length_b   1.000
_cell.length_c   1.000
_cell.angle_alpha   90.00
_cell.angle_beta   90.00
_cell.angle_gamma   90.00
#
_symmetry.space_group_name_H-M   'P 1'
#
loop_
_entity.id
_entity.type
_entity.pdbx_description
1 polymer ?
#
loop_
_entity_poly.entity_id
_entity_poly.type
_entity_poly.pdbx_seq_one_letter_code
_entity_poly.pdbx_strand_id
1 'polypeptide(L)'
;MGEGGYINLVNGTPYRWKRTDQKSYQMDGWDFPDSINAGSVPAVYAEFNQDLLKNRKDTSGSATYTLEGTKCTFSVHVADKPERLWVQLDGLETVNNPRGSKIEVGWRHDESVTFVLSGKQGNFHSSNPPMDWMQQNRNTLGQRPLSQICILGTHDSGMSTVSHCDIPGGVIDPYVLCQSLPVKGQLEQGARYFDLRPQYSGGHLWTGHYTGKVGGRGESIKDVISAVNEFTRDNGELIILQFSHSLQSDTEDWREFKKEEWHALMKELLKLNHLFICEDKKKANNLCQLKLDDFIGGGKAAVVCIIEQWDLKIDDYATKGFYKLEQFNIRNEYSNKDDTEVMVKDQLEKMKGHMSAKDKRLFLLSWTLTQQAPNWDGDVVSFAKIAPRSLKPIKHMARRCNKELFTRLLPEVSDKSFPNVVYIDYLNNRDYVALVVAINDKHELRMVNMIAADWDSWPSSSRSIAHVGQNLDDTTKVLLRFHAYLIRGRQSNLGNLWNDLSELIWDAGFDGKYESRYTLRMQVFPGLLPEEDV
;
A
#
# COMPACT_ATOMS: atom_id res chain seq x y z
N MET A 1 -4.98 34.78 -17.74
CA MET A 1 -4.80 33.33 -17.64
C MET A 1 -5.09 32.99 -16.19
N GLY A 2 -6.07 32.12 -15.98
CA GLY A 2 -6.46 31.70 -14.64
C GLY A 2 -5.58 30.56 -14.13
N GLU A 3 -5.68 30.28 -12.83
CA GLU A 3 -5.04 29.11 -12.26
C GLU A 3 -5.83 27.84 -12.62
N GLY A 4 -5.15 26.87 -13.24
CA GLY A 4 -5.68 25.55 -13.57
C GLY A 4 -4.80 24.39 -13.12
N GLY A 5 -5.37 23.18 -13.08
CA GLY A 5 -4.71 21.96 -12.63
C GLY A 5 -5.57 20.72 -12.92
N TYR A 6 -5.04 19.54 -12.60
CA TYR A 6 -5.72 18.26 -12.84
C TYR A 6 -6.19 17.59 -11.54
N ILE A 7 -7.34 16.94 -11.61
CA ILE A 7 -7.93 16.16 -10.53
C ILE A 7 -7.99 14.70 -10.99
N ASN A 8 -7.14 13.86 -10.42
CA ASN A 8 -7.16 12.41 -10.67
C ASN A 8 -8.21 11.76 -9.76
N LEU A 9 -9.13 11.00 -10.35
CA LEU A 9 -10.19 10.32 -9.65
C LEU A 9 -9.95 8.81 -9.67
N VAL A 10 -9.35 8.27 -8.62
CA VAL A 10 -8.98 6.85 -8.56
C VAL A 10 -10.18 6.01 -8.10
N ASN A 11 -10.84 5.33 -9.04
CA ASN A 11 -11.92 4.39 -8.73
C ASN A 11 -11.36 2.98 -8.46
N GLY A 12 -10.97 2.73 -7.20
CA GLY A 12 -10.59 1.40 -6.72
C GLY A 12 -11.77 0.56 -6.20
N THR A 13 -13.01 0.98 -6.44
CA THR A 13 -14.22 0.26 -6.02
C THR A 13 -14.66 -0.77 -7.09
N PRO A 14 -15.52 -1.75 -6.77
CA PRO A 14 -16.12 -2.62 -7.79
C PRO A 14 -17.25 -1.91 -8.57
N TYR A 15 -17.63 -0.70 -8.16
CA TYR A 15 -18.79 0.01 -8.72
C TYR A 15 -18.35 0.97 -9.83
N ARG A 16 -19.19 1.11 -10.85
CA ARG A 16 -19.12 2.28 -11.74
C ARG A 16 -19.62 3.49 -10.97
N TRP A 17 -18.89 4.60 -11.03
CA TRP A 17 -19.36 5.87 -10.51
C TRP A 17 -20.13 6.57 -11.62
N LYS A 18 -21.35 7.00 -11.32
CA LYS A 18 -22.21 7.74 -12.24
C LYS A 18 -22.36 9.17 -11.75
N ARG A 19 -22.01 10.15 -12.58
CA ARG A 19 -22.20 11.57 -12.28
C ARG A 19 -23.70 11.84 -12.23
N THR A 20 -24.17 12.43 -11.14
CA THR A 20 -25.60 12.75 -10.94
C THR A 20 -25.89 14.24 -10.88
N ASP A 21 -24.88 15.06 -10.59
CA ASP A 21 -24.98 16.53 -10.60
C ASP A 21 -23.62 17.13 -10.94
N GLN A 22 -23.60 18.27 -11.62
CA GLN A 22 -22.43 19.12 -11.78
C GLN A 22 -22.86 20.56 -11.90
N LYS A 23 -22.15 21.44 -11.20
CA LYS A 23 -22.35 22.90 -11.23
C LYS A 23 -21.00 23.59 -11.20
N SER A 24 -20.90 24.72 -11.89
CA SER A 24 -19.74 25.59 -11.83
C SER A 24 -20.17 27.04 -11.97
N TYR A 25 -19.39 27.93 -11.37
CA TYR A 25 -19.55 29.37 -11.48
C TYR A 25 -18.16 30.00 -11.61
N GLN A 26 -17.96 30.79 -12.67
CA GLN A 26 -16.67 31.42 -13.00
C GLN A 26 -15.51 30.42 -13.15
N MET A 27 -15.75 29.28 -13.80
CA MET A 27 -14.72 28.29 -14.15
C MET A 27 -14.51 28.28 -15.67
N ASP A 28 -13.26 28.31 -16.13
CA ASP A 28 -12.90 28.09 -17.54
C ASP A 28 -12.78 26.59 -17.87
N GLY A 29 -12.47 25.76 -16.86
CA GLY A 29 -12.47 24.31 -16.94
C GLY A 29 -13.20 23.68 -15.76
N TRP A 30 -14.25 22.90 -16.03
CA TRP A 30 -14.97 22.09 -15.03
C TRP A 30 -15.89 21.08 -15.72
N ASP A 31 -15.34 20.03 -16.31
CA ASP A 31 -16.12 19.00 -16.99
C ASP A 31 -15.74 17.58 -16.54
N PHE A 32 -16.52 17.06 -15.60
CA PHE A 32 -16.31 15.71 -15.06
C PHE A 32 -16.98 14.66 -15.96
N PRO A 33 -16.40 13.46 -16.12
CA PRO A 33 -17.00 12.43 -16.95
C PRO A 33 -18.33 11.93 -16.37
N ASP A 34 -19.31 11.65 -17.24
CA ASP A 34 -20.62 11.09 -16.86
C ASP A 34 -20.52 9.76 -16.10
N SER A 35 -19.49 8.99 -16.39
CA SER A 35 -19.21 7.77 -15.65
C SER A 35 -17.72 7.47 -15.55
N ILE A 36 -17.34 6.81 -14.45
CA ILE A 36 -15.98 6.35 -14.17
C ILE A 36 -16.06 4.86 -13.87
N ASN A 37 -15.43 4.05 -14.71
CA ASN A 37 -15.45 2.60 -14.57
C ASN A 37 -14.62 2.13 -13.37
N ALA A 38 -15.00 1.00 -12.78
CA ALA A 38 -14.22 0.32 -11.76
C ALA A 38 -12.77 0.06 -12.25
N GLY A 39 -11.79 0.40 -11.41
CA GLY A 39 -10.36 0.26 -11.69
C GLY A 39 -9.77 1.30 -12.64
N SER A 40 -10.53 2.34 -13.04
CA SER A 40 -10.05 3.43 -13.90
C SER A 40 -9.68 4.68 -13.11
N VAL A 41 -8.83 5.53 -13.71
CA VAL A 41 -8.31 6.76 -13.09
C VAL A 41 -8.35 7.92 -14.09
N PRO A 42 -9.51 8.50 -14.40
CA PRO A 42 -9.56 9.68 -15.26
C PRO A 42 -8.92 10.89 -14.56
N ALA A 43 -8.24 11.72 -15.36
CA ALA A 43 -7.77 13.03 -14.97
C ALA A 43 -8.75 14.09 -15.49
N VAL A 44 -9.29 14.92 -14.61
CA VAL A 44 -10.23 16.00 -14.94
C VAL A 44 -9.50 17.33 -14.83
N TYR A 45 -9.51 18.12 -15.90
CA TYR A 45 -8.95 19.47 -15.87
C TYR A 45 -9.92 20.46 -15.21
N ALA A 46 -9.41 21.26 -14.29
CA ALA A 46 -10.13 22.33 -13.62
C ALA A 46 -9.35 23.66 -13.79
N GLU A 47 -10.03 24.75 -14.12
CA GLU A 47 -9.42 26.08 -14.26
C GLU A 47 -10.38 27.16 -13.79
N PHE A 48 -9.89 28.05 -12.92
CA PHE A 48 -10.65 29.21 -12.44
C PHE A 48 -10.65 30.31 -13.50
N ASN A 49 -11.80 30.93 -13.76
CA ASN A 49 -11.83 32.18 -14.52
C ASN A 49 -11.48 33.35 -13.58
N GLN A 50 -10.26 33.87 -13.71
CA GLN A 50 -9.72 34.91 -12.83
C GLN A 50 -9.55 36.26 -13.56
N ASP A 51 -10.45 36.59 -14.48
CA ASP A 51 -10.43 37.87 -15.20
C ASP A 51 -10.57 39.08 -14.24
N LEU A 52 -10.09 40.25 -14.67
CA LEU A 52 -10.02 41.49 -13.86
C LEU A 52 -11.36 41.94 -13.22
N LEU A 53 -12.49 41.50 -13.76
CA LEU A 53 -13.83 41.85 -13.29
C LEU A 53 -14.48 40.74 -12.44
N LYS A 54 -13.77 39.64 -12.17
CA LYS A 54 -14.29 38.48 -11.44
C LYS A 54 -13.96 38.55 -9.96
N ASN A 55 -14.93 38.16 -9.14
CA ASN A 55 -14.74 38.10 -7.70
C ASN A 55 -14.38 36.66 -7.30
N ARG A 56 -13.09 36.39 -7.21
CA ARG A 56 -12.53 35.08 -6.81
C ARG A 56 -13.18 34.42 -5.56
N LYS A 57 -13.85 35.17 -4.69
CA LYS A 57 -14.56 34.61 -3.52
C LYS A 57 -15.85 33.85 -3.85
N ASP A 58 -16.45 34.10 -5.02
CA ASP A 58 -17.65 33.39 -5.49
C ASP A 58 -17.35 32.30 -6.54
N THR A 59 -16.15 32.28 -7.11
CA THR A 59 -15.68 31.22 -8.02
C THR A 59 -15.64 29.85 -7.35
N SER A 60 -16.40 28.90 -7.90
CA SER A 60 -16.50 27.55 -7.36
C SER A 60 -17.04 26.53 -8.38
N GLY A 61 -16.81 25.26 -8.08
CA GLY A 61 -17.36 24.13 -8.83
C GLY A 61 -17.68 22.96 -7.91
N SER A 62 -18.68 22.16 -8.30
CA SER A 62 -19.03 20.91 -7.65
C SER A 62 -19.42 19.84 -8.67
N ALA A 63 -19.07 18.58 -8.41
CA ALA A 63 -19.53 17.41 -9.17
C ALA A 63 -19.87 16.27 -8.21
N THR A 64 -21.05 15.65 -8.36
CA THR A 64 -21.53 14.59 -7.47
C THR A 64 -21.57 13.26 -8.22
N TYR A 65 -21.07 12.20 -7.57
CA TYR A 65 -21.12 10.83 -8.06
C TYR A 65 -21.95 9.94 -7.15
N THR A 66 -22.68 9.02 -7.77
CA THR A 66 -23.31 7.87 -7.11
C THR A 66 -22.62 6.58 -7.56
N LEU A 67 -22.36 5.67 -6.63
CA LEU A 67 -21.85 4.34 -6.93
C LEU A 67 -23.03 3.45 -7.39
N GLU A 68 -23.03 3.05 -8.67
CA GLU A 68 -24.13 2.29 -9.26
C GLU A 68 -24.46 1.01 -8.48
N GLY A 69 -25.76 0.73 -8.30
CA GLY A 69 -26.24 -0.39 -7.50
C GLY A 69 -26.24 -0.15 -5.99
N THR A 70 -25.87 1.05 -5.53
CA THR A 70 -25.85 1.42 -4.11
C THR A 70 -26.56 2.74 -3.86
N LYS A 71 -26.67 3.14 -2.58
CA LYS A 71 -27.08 4.50 -2.17
C LYS A 71 -25.87 5.39 -1.82
N CYS A 72 -24.65 4.92 -2.10
CA CYS A 72 -23.42 5.59 -1.72
C CYS A 72 -23.09 6.71 -2.70
N THR A 73 -22.84 7.90 -2.16
CA THR A 73 -22.54 9.12 -2.93
C THR A 73 -21.39 9.89 -2.32
N PHE A 74 -20.69 10.64 -3.16
CA PHE A 74 -19.70 11.64 -2.75
C PHE A 74 -19.69 12.80 -3.75
N SER A 75 -19.17 13.94 -3.34
CA SER A 75 -19.07 15.13 -4.19
C SER A 75 -17.68 15.75 -4.13
N VAL A 76 -17.15 16.11 -5.30
CA VAL A 76 -15.89 16.86 -5.46
C VAL A 76 -16.24 18.33 -5.54
N HIS A 77 -15.52 19.17 -4.79
CA HIS A 77 -15.75 20.61 -4.75
C HIS A 77 -14.44 21.37 -4.92
N VAL A 78 -14.53 22.56 -5.52
CA VAL A 78 -13.41 23.50 -5.62
C VAL A 78 -13.88 24.92 -5.31
N ALA A 79 -13.01 25.72 -4.70
CA ALA A 79 -13.18 27.16 -4.53
C ALA A 79 -11.86 27.89 -4.79
N ASP A 80 -11.93 29.10 -5.36
CA ASP A 80 -10.75 29.87 -5.78
C ASP A 80 -10.15 30.75 -4.66
N LYS A 81 -10.95 31.21 -3.68
CA LYS A 81 -10.43 32.08 -2.60
C LYS A 81 -10.97 31.76 -1.20
N PRO A 82 -10.17 31.16 -0.30
CA PRO A 82 -8.85 30.57 -0.58
C PRO A 82 -8.97 29.40 -1.55
N GLU A 83 -7.91 29.12 -2.31
CA GLU A 83 -7.82 28.00 -3.24
C GLU A 83 -7.90 26.70 -2.45
N ARG A 84 -8.93 25.91 -2.71
CA ARG A 84 -9.12 24.62 -2.05
C ARG A 84 -9.88 23.65 -2.93
N LEU A 85 -9.57 22.38 -2.76
CA LEU A 85 -10.30 21.28 -3.35
C LEU A 85 -10.51 20.21 -2.29
N TRP A 86 -11.75 19.80 -2.12
CA TRP A 86 -12.13 18.79 -1.15
C TRP A 86 -13.15 17.83 -1.72
N VAL A 87 -13.19 16.63 -1.15
CA VAL A 87 -14.22 15.63 -1.43
C VAL A 87 -15.09 15.46 -0.19
N GLN A 88 -16.40 15.58 -0.36
CA GLN A 88 -17.38 15.38 0.69
C GLN A 88 -18.02 13.99 0.57
N LEU A 89 -18.06 13.25 1.67
CA LEU A 89 -18.62 11.90 1.72
C LEU A 89 -20.12 11.94 2.03
N ASP A 90 -20.95 12.21 1.04
CA ASP A 90 -22.38 12.52 1.24
C ASP A 90 -23.22 11.32 1.71
N GLY A 91 -23.05 10.17 1.05
CA GLY A 91 -23.86 8.96 1.24
C GLY A 91 -23.04 7.72 1.63
N LEU A 92 -21.76 7.91 1.98
CA LEU A 92 -20.85 6.84 2.35
C LEU A 92 -19.91 7.29 3.48
N GLU A 93 -19.25 6.33 4.10
CA GLU A 93 -18.15 6.56 5.03
C GLU A 93 -17.00 5.66 4.64
N THR A 94 -15.78 6.05 4.99
CA THR A 94 -14.58 5.24 4.79
C THR A 94 -13.84 5.09 6.11
N VAL A 95 -12.91 4.14 6.18
CA VAL A 95 -12.01 4.03 7.33
C VAL A 95 -11.32 5.39 7.55
N ASN A 96 -11.40 5.91 8.78
CA ASN A 96 -10.90 7.23 9.20
C ASN A 96 -11.67 8.47 8.66
N ASN A 97 -12.72 8.30 7.85
CA ASN A 97 -13.52 9.42 7.34
C ASN A 97 -15.03 9.13 7.48
N PRO A 98 -15.67 9.62 8.56
CA PRO A 98 -17.10 9.42 8.79
C PRO A 98 -17.98 10.00 7.68
N ARG A 99 -19.20 9.49 7.55
CA ARG A 99 -20.20 10.08 6.64
C ARG A 99 -20.40 11.57 6.93
N GLY A 100 -20.47 12.37 5.87
CA GLY A 100 -20.60 13.83 5.91
C GLY A 100 -19.29 14.58 6.11
N SER A 101 -18.17 13.87 6.33
CA SER A 101 -16.84 14.49 6.43
C SER A 101 -16.37 15.06 5.10
N LYS A 102 -15.40 15.98 5.20
CA LYS A 102 -14.70 16.58 4.07
C LYS A 102 -13.25 16.13 4.11
N ILE A 103 -12.79 15.57 3.00
CA ILE A 103 -11.39 15.20 2.80
C ILE A 103 -10.76 16.31 1.98
N GLU A 104 -9.90 17.10 2.60
CA GLU A 104 -9.12 18.12 1.92
C GLU A 104 -8.05 17.43 1.07
N VAL A 105 -8.19 17.51 -0.25
CA VAL A 105 -7.20 16.97 -1.21
C VAL A 105 -6.20 18.07 -1.61
N GLY A 106 -6.60 19.32 -1.44
CA GLY A 106 -5.78 20.51 -1.72
C GLY A 106 -5.79 20.92 -3.19
N TRP A 107 -5.29 22.12 -3.48
CA TRP A 107 -5.19 22.68 -4.83
C TRP A 107 -3.72 22.92 -5.20
N ARG A 108 -3.36 22.65 -6.45
CA ARG A 108 -2.02 22.91 -7.00
C ARG A 108 -2.10 23.31 -8.46
N HIS A 109 -1.76 24.57 -8.74
CA HIS A 109 -1.68 25.08 -10.10
C HIS A 109 -0.60 24.33 -10.91
N ASP A 110 -0.92 23.97 -12.16
CA ASP A 110 -0.07 23.24 -13.11
C ASP A 110 0.40 21.85 -12.61
N GLU A 111 -0.27 21.30 -11.60
CA GLU A 111 -0.03 19.94 -11.11
C GLU A 111 -1.32 19.12 -11.08
N SER A 112 -1.18 17.86 -10.66
CA SER A 112 -2.30 16.97 -10.39
C SER A 112 -2.48 16.79 -8.89
N VAL A 113 -3.72 16.81 -8.44
CA VAL A 113 -4.13 16.34 -7.10
C VAL A 113 -4.94 15.06 -7.27
N THR A 114 -4.90 14.16 -6.29
CA THR A 114 -5.51 12.83 -6.44
C THR A 114 -6.47 12.53 -5.31
N PHE A 115 -7.70 12.15 -5.66
CA PHE A 115 -8.64 11.55 -4.74
C PHE A 115 -8.72 10.04 -4.99
N VAL A 116 -8.58 9.25 -3.92
CA VAL A 116 -8.74 7.80 -3.96
C VAL A 116 -10.01 7.39 -3.24
N LEU A 117 -10.79 6.50 -3.85
CA LEU A 117 -11.88 5.77 -3.18
C LEU A 117 -11.83 4.30 -3.64
N SER A 118 -11.80 3.38 -2.68
CA SER A 118 -11.69 1.94 -2.90
C SER A 118 -12.51 1.13 -1.90
N GLY A 119 -12.56 -0.19 -2.10
CA GLY A 119 -13.32 -1.09 -1.25
C GLY A 119 -14.78 -1.21 -1.68
N LYS A 120 -15.62 -1.69 -0.77
CA LYS A 120 -17.04 -2.01 -1.05
C LYS A 120 -17.96 -1.44 0.02
N GLN A 121 -19.27 -1.44 -0.23
CA GLN A 121 -20.25 -0.95 0.73
C GLN A 121 -20.07 -1.62 2.11
N GLY A 122 -19.93 -0.79 3.14
CA GLY A 122 -19.67 -1.21 4.52
C GLY A 122 -18.19 -1.35 4.89
N ASN A 123 -17.27 -1.24 3.92
CA ASN A 123 -15.82 -1.27 4.14
C ASN A 123 -15.09 -0.53 3.01
N PHE A 124 -15.33 0.78 2.91
CA PHE A 124 -14.64 1.65 1.96
C PHE A 124 -13.36 2.24 2.56
N HIS A 125 -12.42 2.56 1.70
CA HIS A 125 -11.19 3.29 2.02
C HIS A 125 -11.06 4.49 1.08
N SER A 126 -10.38 5.54 1.53
CA SER A 126 -10.17 6.73 0.70
C SER A 126 -8.83 7.42 0.98
N SER A 127 -8.57 8.50 0.26
CA SER A 127 -7.62 9.54 0.70
C SER A 127 -7.88 9.92 2.16
N ASN A 128 -6.82 10.40 2.84
CA ASN A 128 -6.75 10.51 4.30
C ASN A 128 -6.92 9.16 5.06
N PRO A 129 -6.10 8.13 4.74
CA PRO A 129 -6.12 6.87 5.48
C PRO A 129 -5.64 7.08 6.93
N PRO A 130 -6.04 6.18 7.86
CA PRO A 130 -5.53 6.19 9.22
C PRO A 130 -4.02 5.89 9.24
N MET A 131 -3.34 6.32 10.31
CA MET A 131 -1.90 6.10 10.46
C MET A 131 -1.57 4.60 10.62
N ASP A 132 -2.42 3.84 11.31
CA ASP A 132 -2.36 2.40 11.57
C ASP A 132 -3.15 1.59 10.53
N TRP A 133 -2.95 1.91 9.24
CA TRP A 133 -3.78 1.39 8.16
C TRP A 133 -3.76 -0.14 8.03
N MET A 134 -2.66 -0.85 8.35
CA MET A 134 -2.70 -2.32 8.26
C MET A 134 -3.64 -2.89 9.33
N GLN A 135 -3.55 -2.39 10.56
CA GLN A 135 -4.36 -2.80 11.70
C GLN A 135 -5.84 -2.52 11.47
N GLN A 136 -6.19 -1.33 10.97
CA GLN A 136 -7.58 -0.95 10.68
C GLN A 136 -8.19 -1.79 9.54
N ASN A 137 -7.35 -2.37 8.67
CA ASN A 137 -7.76 -3.18 7.53
C ASN A 137 -7.53 -4.69 7.74
N ARG A 138 -7.34 -5.15 8.98
CA ARG A 138 -7.10 -6.58 9.28
C ARG A 138 -8.25 -7.50 8.90
N ASN A 139 -9.49 -7.00 8.87
CA ASN A 139 -10.64 -7.77 8.41
C ASN A 139 -10.51 -8.26 6.97
N THR A 140 -9.84 -7.49 6.09
CA THR A 140 -9.61 -7.84 4.68
C THR A 140 -8.20 -8.36 4.42
N LEU A 141 -7.20 -7.85 5.15
CA LEU A 141 -5.78 -8.17 4.94
C LEU A 141 -5.24 -9.27 5.85
N GLY A 142 -5.77 -9.42 7.08
CA GLY A 142 -5.16 -10.22 8.15
C GLY A 142 -4.88 -11.67 7.76
N GLN A 143 -5.79 -12.30 7.02
CA GLN A 143 -5.66 -13.69 6.60
C GLN A 143 -4.88 -13.88 5.29
N ARG A 144 -4.45 -12.79 4.63
CA ARG A 144 -3.68 -12.87 3.39
C ARG A 144 -2.19 -13.09 3.71
N PRO A 145 -1.51 -13.97 2.97
CA PRO A 145 -0.05 -14.02 3.01
C PRO A 145 0.56 -12.70 2.53
N LEU A 146 1.75 -12.34 2.98
CA LEU A 146 2.46 -11.14 2.50
C LEU A 146 2.61 -11.10 0.98
N SER A 147 2.73 -12.28 0.34
CA SER A 147 2.75 -12.40 -1.12
C SER A 147 1.46 -11.98 -1.82
N GLN A 148 0.39 -11.67 -1.09
CA GLN A 148 -0.90 -11.18 -1.60
C GLN A 148 -1.26 -9.78 -1.07
N ILE A 149 -0.29 -9.09 -0.47
CA ILE A 149 -0.45 -7.75 0.08
C ILE A 149 0.53 -6.83 -0.63
N CYS A 150 0.02 -5.67 -1.04
CA CYS A 150 0.77 -4.51 -1.47
C CYS A 150 1.05 -3.61 -0.26
N ILE A 151 2.29 -3.16 -0.10
CA ILE A 151 2.71 -2.22 0.94
C ILE A 151 3.48 -1.04 0.32
N LEU A 152 3.43 0.12 0.97
CA LEU A 152 4.23 1.27 0.56
C LEU A 152 5.67 1.12 1.08
N GLY A 153 6.63 1.25 0.17
CA GLY A 153 8.05 1.24 0.46
C GLY A 153 8.77 2.52 0.02
N THR A 154 9.89 2.82 0.68
CA THR A 154 10.71 4.01 0.39
C THR A 154 12.15 3.63 0.08
N HIS A 155 12.69 4.25 -0.97
CA HIS A 155 14.07 4.07 -1.42
C HIS A 155 15.03 4.94 -0.62
N ASP A 156 16.19 4.39 -0.24
CA ASP A 156 17.20 5.10 0.56
C ASP A 156 16.57 5.85 1.74
N SER A 157 15.80 5.13 2.55
CA SER A 157 14.84 5.70 3.49
C SER A 157 15.45 6.68 4.49
N GLY A 158 16.72 6.48 4.88
CA GLY A 158 17.41 7.39 5.81
C GLY A 158 17.96 8.67 5.17
N MET A 159 17.72 8.89 3.87
CA MET A 159 18.26 10.04 3.11
C MET A 159 17.25 11.17 2.96
N SER A 160 16.71 11.66 4.08
CA SER A 160 15.96 12.93 4.14
C SER A 160 16.79 14.12 4.64
N THR A 161 18.02 13.85 5.05
CA THR A 161 18.98 14.83 5.55
C THR A 161 20.39 14.45 5.10
N VAL A 162 21.29 15.42 5.05
CA VAL A 162 22.72 15.21 4.91
C VAL A 162 23.38 15.66 6.21
N SER A 163 23.64 14.71 7.10
CA SER A 163 24.29 14.95 8.39
C SER A 163 25.81 15.09 8.28
N HIS A 164 26.39 14.66 7.16
CA HIS A 164 27.78 14.89 6.77
C HIS A 164 27.97 14.66 5.28
N CYS A 165 28.81 15.47 4.64
CA CYS A 165 29.37 15.21 3.33
C CYS A 165 30.71 15.93 3.18
N ASP A 166 31.57 15.43 2.30
CA ASP A 166 32.90 16.02 2.05
C ASP A 166 32.83 17.20 1.05
N ILE A 167 31.63 17.54 0.55
CA ILE A 167 31.36 18.67 -0.35
C ILE A 167 30.78 19.85 0.45
N PRO A 168 31.48 20.99 0.57
CA PRO A 168 30.97 22.14 1.31
C PRO A 168 29.68 22.73 0.71
N GLY A 169 28.82 23.26 1.59
CA GLY A 169 27.75 24.20 1.19
C GLY A 169 26.46 23.57 0.67
N GLY A 170 26.15 22.30 0.97
CA GLY A 170 24.88 21.66 0.60
C GLY A 170 24.69 21.47 -0.91
N VAL A 171 25.77 21.60 -1.69
CA VAL A 171 25.75 21.47 -3.16
C VAL A 171 25.29 20.08 -3.60
N ILE A 172 25.60 19.05 -2.78
CA ILE A 172 25.29 17.67 -3.10
C ILE A 172 23.86 17.27 -2.76
N ASP A 173 23.22 17.95 -1.80
CA ASP A 173 21.91 17.58 -1.24
C ASP A 173 20.84 17.25 -2.30
N PRO A 174 20.66 18.05 -3.38
CA PRO A 174 19.64 17.75 -4.40
C PRO A 174 19.87 16.41 -5.12
N TYR A 175 21.07 15.85 -5.05
CA TYR A 175 21.52 14.65 -5.75
C TYR A 175 21.70 13.44 -4.84
N VAL A 176 21.57 13.58 -3.52
CA VAL A 176 21.69 12.45 -2.57
C VAL A 176 20.46 12.27 -1.69
N LEU A 177 19.64 13.32 -1.53
CA LEU A 177 18.40 13.25 -0.77
C LEU A 177 17.31 12.53 -1.57
N CYS A 178 17.02 11.30 -1.16
CA CYS A 178 16.01 10.45 -1.76
C CYS A 178 14.62 10.67 -1.14
N GLN A 179 14.54 11.10 0.12
CA GLN A 179 13.28 11.24 0.85
C GLN A 179 13.03 12.67 1.32
N SER A 180 11.76 13.02 1.53
CA SER A 180 11.37 14.36 2.01
C SER A 180 11.14 14.44 3.52
N LEU A 181 11.08 13.28 4.17
CA LEU A 181 10.78 13.11 5.58
C LEU A 181 11.74 12.09 6.19
N PRO A 182 12.13 12.23 7.47
CA PRO A 182 12.89 11.18 8.16
C PRO A 182 12.05 9.90 8.28
N VAL A 183 12.66 8.78 8.64
CA VAL A 183 11.97 7.48 8.77
C VAL A 183 10.71 7.57 9.64
N LYS A 184 10.73 8.34 10.74
CA LYS A 184 9.53 8.60 11.56
C LYS A 184 8.38 9.21 10.75
N GLY A 185 8.68 10.27 9.99
CA GLY A 185 7.68 10.93 9.15
C GLY A 185 7.18 10.00 8.05
N GLN A 186 8.04 9.16 7.48
CA GLN A 186 7.63 8.16 6.48
C GLN A 186 6.68 7.10 7.07
N LEU A 187 6.94 6.62 8.29
CA LEU A 187 6.02 5.74 9.04
C LEU A 187 4.67 6.41 9.28
N GLU A 188 4.66 7.68 9.67
CA GLU A 188 3.45 8.48 9.88
C GLU A 188 2.70 8.79 8.57
N GLN A 189 3.39 8.81 7.43
CA GLN A 189 2.78 8.85 6.11
C GLN A 189 2.33 7.46 5.61
N GLY A 190 2.62 6.41 6.38
CA GLY A 190 2.13 5.04 6.24
C GLY A 190 3.01 4.08 5.43
N ALA A 191 4.28 4.44 5.17
CA ALA A 191 5.28 3.50 4.68
C ALA A 191 5.53 2.37 5.69
N ARG A 192 5.74 1.15 5.18
CA ARG A 192 5.98 -0.07 5.99
C ARG A 192 7.17 -0.89 5.51
N TYR A 193 7.79 -0.51 4.40
CA TYR A 193 9.01 -1.09 3.89
C TYR A 193 10.07 -0.01 3.70
N PHE A 194 11.26 -0.24 4.25
CA PHE A 194 12.34 0.75 4.28
C PHE A 194 13.63 0.14 3.77
N ASP A 195 14.22 0.70 2.72
CA ASP A 195 15.58 0.36 2.27
C ASP A 195 16.58 1.29 2.95
N LEU A 196 17.32 0.73 3.90
CA LEU A 196 18.31 1.43 4.70
C LEU A 196 19.69 0.97 4.27
N ARG A 197 20.53 1.90 3.81
CA ARG A 197 21.91 1.60 3.42
C ARG A 197 22.87 1.96 4.55
N PRO A 198 23.33 0.99 5.37
CA PRO A 198 24.08 1.31 6.57
C PRO A 198 25.50 1.78 6.22
N GLN A 199 25.92 2.86 6.84
CA GLN A 199 27.26 3.41 6.75
C GLN A 199 27.93 3.41 8.12
N TYR A 200 29.18 2.95 8.20
CA TYR A 200 30.02 3.13 9.38
C TYR A 200 30.94 4.33 9.12
N SER A 201 30.80 5.36 9.96
CA SER A 201 31.46 6.65 9.81
C SER A 201 31.62 7.34 11.16
N GLY A 202 32.83 7.82 11.45
CA GLY A 202 33.21 8.47 12.70
C GLY A 202 33.04 7.57 13.92
N GLY A 203 33.23 6.25 13.80
CA GLY A 203 33.00 5.30 14.89
C GLY A 203 31.52 4.97 15.16
N HIS A 204 30.61 5.39 14.28
CA HIS A 204 29.17 5.29 14.48
C HIS A 204 28.45 4.74 13.24
N LEU A 205 27.24 4.21 13.45
CA LEU A 205 26.37 3.68 12.40
C LEU A 205 25.33 4.71 11.96
N TRP A 206 25.28 4.93 10.65
CA TRP A 206 24.41 5.87 9.95
C TRP A 206 23.74 5.17 8.78
N THR A 207 22.86 5.87 8.08
CA THR A 207 22.55 5.56 6.68
C THR A 207 23.42 6.39 5.74
N GLY A 208 23.56 6.01 4.49
CA GLY A 208 24.31 6.79 3.51
C GLY A 208 23.91 6.50 2.07
N HIS A 209 24.10 7.49 1.19
CA HIS A 209 23.92 7.34 -0.25
C HIS A 209 25.12 7.94 -0.96
N TYR A 210 25.90 7.06 -1.60
CA TYR A 210 27.20 7.37 -2.16
C TYR A 210 27.40 6.71 -3.53
N THR A 211 28.19 7.37 -4.36
CA THR A 211 28.83 6.79 -5.54
C THR A 211 30.34 7.05 -5.42
N GLY A 212 31.12 6.00 -5.18
CA GLY A 212 32.53 6.14 -4.76
C GLY A 212 32.64 6.90 -3.44
N LYS A 213 33.52 7.91 -3.38
CA LYS A 213 33.69 8.80 -2.21
C LYS A 213 32.77 10.03 -2.21
N VAL A 214 31.89 10.13 -3.20
CA VAL A 214 30.97 11.26 -3.37
C VAL A 214 29.57 10.85 -2.89
N GLY A 215 29.02 11.60 -1.94
CA GLY A 215 27.69 11.33 -1.43
C GLY A 215 27.39 12.05 -0.12
N GLY A 216 26.40 11.55 0.61
CA GLY A 216 25.99 12.11 1.89
C GLY A 216 25.62 11.05 2.91
N ARG A 217 25.96 11.33 4.16
CA ARG A 217 25.53 10.59 5.35
C ARG A 217 24.14 11.05 5.74
N GLY A 218 23.23 10.12 5.95
CA GLY A 218 21.84 10.36 6.31
C GLY A 218 21.59 10.34 7.83
N GLU A 219 20.42 9.81 8.19
CA GLU A 219 19.99 9.60 9.58
C GLU A 219 20.92 8.61 10.32
N SER A 220 21.04 8.77 11.64
CA SER A 220 21.76 7.77 12.44
C SER A 220 20.91 6.50 12.59
N ILE A 221 21.53 5.32 12.64
CA ILE A 221 20.78 4.07 12.88
C ILE A 221 20.07 4.11 14.24
N LYS A 222 20.64 4.83 15.21
CA LYS A 222 20.01 5.05 16.52
C LYS A 222 18.70 5.83 16.40
N ASP A 223 18.66 6.88 15.58
CA ASP A 223 17.45 7.68 15.37
C ASP A 223 16.39 6.88 14.60
N VAL A 224 16.80 6.06 13.63
CA VAL A 224 15.91 5.11 12.94
C VAL A 224 15.27 4.13 13.93
N ILE A 225 16.06 3.54 14.83
CA ILE A 225 15.54 2.65 15.89
C ILE A 225 14.56 3.39 16.80
N SER A 226 14.91 4.61 17.22
CA SER A 226 14.04 5.43 18.07
C SER A 226 12.72 5.75 17.38
N ALA A 227 12.74 6.09 16.09
CA ALA A 227 11.56 6.36 15.28
C ALA A 227 10.64 5.13 15.20
N VAL A 228 11.20 3.95 14.91
CA VAL A 228 10.44 2.70 14.83
C VAL A 228 9.84 2.32 16.18
N ASN A 229 10.61 2.43 17.27
CA ASN A 229 10.13 2.13 18.62
C ASN A 229 9.03 3.09 19.08
N GLU A 230 9.15 4.38 18.78
CA GLU A 230 8.14 5.38 19.11
C GLU A 230 6.84 5.11 18.34
N PHE A 231 6.95 4.81 17.04
CA PHE A 231 5.79 4.50 16.21
C PHE A 231 5.08 3.22 16.66
N THR A 232 5.83 2.13 16.87
CA THR A 232 5.26 0.81 17.22
C THR A 232 4.74 0.72 18.65
N ARG A 233 5.07 1.68 19.53
CA ARG A 233 4.49 1.78 20.86
C ARG A 233 2.96 1.93 20.80
N ASP A 234 2.48 2.73 19.85
CA ASP A 234 1.08 3.13 19.76
C ASP A 234 0.38 2.53 18.52
N ASN A 235 1.14 1.92 17.59
CA ASN A 235 0.62 1.39 16.33
C ASN A 235 1.04 -0.08 16.13
N GLY A 236 0.07 -1.00 16.17
CA GLY A 236 0.24 -2.44 15.96
C GLY A 236 0.49 -2.83 14.50
N GLU A 237 1.53 -2.27 13.88
CA GLU A 237 1.80 -2.39 12.46
C GLU A 237 3.00 -3.30 12.15
N LEU A 238 3.05 -3.82 10.92
CA LEU A 238 4.20 -4.57 10.40
C LEU A 238 5.19 -3.59 9.76
N ILE A 239 6.42 -3.54 10.27
CA ILE A 239 7.49 -2.73 9.72
C ILE A 239 8.60 -3.64 9.21
N ILE A 240 9.02 -3.42 7.97
CA ILE A 240 10.06 -4.19 7.30
C ILE A 240 11.23 -3.26 7.04
N LEU A 241 12.36 -3.55 7.71
CA LEU A 241 13.61 -2.81 7.57
C LEU A 241 14.59 -3.68 6.78
N GLN A 242 14.86 -3.31 5.54
CA GLN A 242 15.88 -3.95 4.71
C GLN A 242 17.19 -3.20 4.84
N PHE A 243 18.26 -3.91 5.14
CA PHE A 243 19.62 -3.38 5.19
C PHE A 243 20.46 -3.98 4.06
N SER A 244 20.91 -3.11 3.16
CA SER A 244 21.63 -3.46 1.93
C SER A 244 22.72 -2.43 1.60
N HIS A 245 23.62 -2.71 0.66
CA HIS A 245 24.60 -1.73 0.15
C HIS A 245 25.41 -1.03 1.25
N SER A 246 25.93 -1.82 2.20
CA SER A 246 26.69 -1.30 3.33
C SER A 246 27.97 -0.55 2.93
N LEU A 247 28.39 0.43 3.71
CA LEU A 247 29.60 1.22 3.45
C LEU A 247 30.41 1.50 4.72
N GLN A 248 31.62 0.96 4.82
CA GLN A 248 32.62 1.38 5.80
C GLN A 248 33.46 2.51 5.21
N SER A 249 33.39 3.69 5.84
CA SER A 249 34.06 4.92 5.39
C SER A 249 35.17 5.41 6.34
N ASP A 250 35.36 4.75 7.49
CA ASP A 250 36.47 5.03 8.43
C ASP A 250 37.80 4.35 8.05
N THR A 251 37.89 3.88 6.81
CA THR A 251 39.09 3.24 6.25
C THR A 251 39.60 4.04 5.05
N GLU A 252 40.91 3.96 4.77
CA GLU A 252 41.54 4.64 3.63
C GLU A 252 40.86 4.25 2.30
N ASP A 253 40.66 2.95 2.12
CA ASP A 253 39.85 2.36 1.07
C ASP A 253 38.44 2.11 1.60
N TRP A 254 37.48 2.89 1.10
CA TRP A 254 36.07 2.66 1.37
C TRP A 254 35.66 1.31 0.79
N ARG A 255 34.88 0.56 1.57
CA ARG A 255 34.50 -0.82 1.24
C ARG A 255 33.16 -1.17 1.84
N GLU A 256 32.61 -2.30 1.46
CA GLU A 256 31.45 -2.89 2.15
C GLU A 256 31.81 -3.32 3.58
N PHE A 257 30.79 -3.52 4.42
CA PHE A 257 30.96 -4.08 5.75
C PHE A 257 31.53 -5.48 5.70
N LYS A 258 32.46 -5.76 6.60
CA LYS A 258 32.86 -7.10 6.99
C LYS A 258 31.93 -7.62 8.07
N LYS A 259 32.12 -8.88 8.42
CA LYS A 259 31.36 -9.58 9.46
C LYS A 259 31.23 -8.75 10.75
N GLU A 260 32.32 -8.18 11.25
CA GLU A 260 32.33 -7.46 12.53
C GLU A 260 31.41 -6.23 12.52
N GLU A 261 31.35 -5.51 11.40
CA GLU A 261 30.50 -4.32 11.24
C GLU A 261 29.03 -4.69 11.06
N TRP A 262 28.73 -5.78 10.36
CA TRP A 262 27.37 -6.35 10.32
C TRP A 262 26.91 -6.82 11.71
N HIS A 263 27.78 -7.48 12.48
CA HIS A 263 27.49 -7.84 13.87
C HIS A 263 27.26 -6.61 14.76
N ALA A 264 28.03 -5.53 14.55
CA ALA A 264 27.83 -4.27 15.26
C ALA A 264 26.47 -3.64 14.93
N LEU A 265 26.08 -3.61 13.65
CA LEU A 265 24.76 -3.17 13.21
C LEU A 265 23.66 -4.00 13.85
N MET A 266 23.73 -5.33 13.75
CA MET A 266 22.72 -6.22 14.31
C MET A 266 22.63 -6.12 15.84
N LYS A 267 23.76 -5.90 16.53
CA LYS A 267 23.77 -5.64 17.97
C LYS A 267 23.06 -4.33 18.32
N GLU A 268 23.20 -3.29 17.49
CA GLU A 268 22.47 -2.04 17.66
C GLU A 268 20.97 -2.25 17.42
N LEU A 269 20.61 -2.96 16.35
CA LEU A 269 19.22 -3.27 15.98
C LEU A 269 18.47 -4.13 17.00
N LEU A 270 19.16 -4.87 17.88
CA LEU A 270 18.53 -5.56 19.03
C LEU A 270 17.82 -4.61 20.01
N LYS A 271 18.05 -3.30 19.90
CA LYS A 271 17.32 -2.27 20.66
C LYS A 271 15.95 -1.94 20.06
N LEU A 272 15.59 -2.51 18.92
CA LEU A 272 14.24 -2.44 18.37
C LEU A 272 13.29 -3.22 19.27
N ASN A 273 12.17 -2.59 19.61
CA ASN A 273 11.03 -3.26 20.20
C ASN A 273 10.30 -4.06 19.12
N HIS A 274 9.55 -5.07 19.54
CA HIS A 274 8.67 -5.85 18.66
C HIS A 274 9.39 -6.59 17.50
N LEU A 275 10.69 -6.87 17.63
CA LEU A 275 11.40 -7.74 16.68
C LEU A 275 10.63 -9.05 16.49
N PHE A 276 10.27 -9.33 15.24
CA PHE A 276 9.42 -10.46 14.89
C PHE A 276 10.24 -11.74 14.84
N ILE A 277 9.90 -12.71 15.69
CA ILE A 277 10.56 -14.02 15.75
C ILE A 277 9.58 -15.08 15.25
N CYS A 278 9.90 -15.72 14.13
CA CYS A 278 9.17 -16.87 13.62
C CYS A 278 9.72 -18.15 14.25
N GLU A 279 9.05 -18.68 15.28
CA GLU A 279 9.48 -19.89 16.00
C GLU A 279 9.47 -21.14 15.10
N ASP A 280 8.56 -21.19 14.12
CA ASP A 280 8.50 -22.26 13.14
C ASP A 280 9.59 -22.08 12.08
N LYS A 281 10.67 -22.84 12.23
CA LYS A 281 11.83 -22.83 11.31
C LYS A 281 11.45 -23.08 9.85
N LYS A 282 10.41 -23.86 9.56
CA LYS A 282 9.99 -24.11 8.17
C LYS A 282 9.32 -22.87 7.58
N LYS A 283 8.50 -22.19 8.36
CA LYS A 283 7.87 -20.92 7.94
C LYS A 283 8.88 -19.77 7.89
N ALA A 284 9.84 -19.75 8.79
CA ALA A 284 10.93 -18.76 8.80
C ALA A 284 11.76 -18.76 7.51
N ASN A 285 11.79 -19.88 6.76
CA ASN A 285 12.49 -19.96 5.48
C ASN A 285 11.78 -19.21 4.34
N ASN A 286 10.52 -18.82 4.52
CA ASN A 286 9.76 -18.07 3.52
C ASN A 286 8.69 -17.20 4.20
N LEU A 287 9.09 -16.01 4.62
CA LEU A 287 8.22 -15.05 5.30
C LEU A 287 7.07 -14.59 4.41
N CYS A 288 7.22 -14.66 3.09
CA CYS A 288 6.23 -14.21 2.12
C CYS A 288 4.91 -14.99 2.21
N GLN A 289 4.96 -16.22 2.74
CA GLN A 289 3.79 -17.10 2.90
C GLN A 289 3.11 -16.94 4.27
N LEU A 290 3.72 -16.21 5.20
CA LEU A 290 3.08 -15.88 6.47
C LEU A 290 1.94 -14.90 6.24
N LYS A 291 0.84 -15.13 6.94
CA LYS A 291 -0.32 -14.24 6.93
C LYS A 291 0.03 -12.95 7.66
N LEU A 292 -0.59 -11.83 7.28
CA LEU A 292 -0.41 -10.57 8.00
C LEU A 292 -0.71 -10.73 9.50
N ASP A 293 -1.74 -11.51 9.86
CA ASP A 293 -2.08 -11.81 11.25
C ASP A 293 -1.02 -12.63 12.00
N ASP A 294 -0.14 -13.37 11.31
CA ASP A 294 1.00 -14.00 11.98
C ASP A 294 1.95 -12.95 12.58
N PHE A 295 2.05 -11.78 11.91
CA PHE A 295 2.87 -10.65 12.35
C PHE A 295 2.13 -9.75 13.35
N ILE A 296 0.95 -9.25 12.99
CA ILE A 296 0.25 -8.18 13.74
C ILE A 296 -1.08 -8.60 14.37
N GLY A 297 -1.38 -9.90 14.33
CA GLY A 297 -2.58 -10.47 14.93
C GLY A 297 -2.70 -10.13 16.41
N GLY A 298 -3.92 -9.81 16.85
CA GLY A 298 -4.18 -9.39 18.24
C GLY A 298 -3.77 -7.95 18.54
N GLY A 299 -3.43 -7.14 17.53
CA GLY A 299 -3.09 -5.71 17.71
C GLY A 299 -1.65 -5.46 18.16
N LYS A 300 -0.76 -6.45 18.02
CA LYS A 300 0.66 -6.31 18.33
C LYS A 300 1.41 -5.72 17.13
N ALA A 301 2.43 -4.93 17.37
CA ALA A 301 3.38 -4.53 16.33
C ALA A 301 4.37 -5.66 16.01
N ALA A 302 4.98 -5.61 14.83
CA ALA A 302 6.03 -6.53 14.41
C ALA A 302 7.08 -5.81 13.56
N VAL A 303 8.36 -5.98 13.90
CA VAL A 303 9.49 -5.42 13.16
C VAL A 303 10.32 -6.56 12.57
N VAL A 304 10.46 -6.59 11.26
CA VAL A 304 11.23 -7.59 10.52
C VAL A 304 12.50 -6.93 9.98
N CYS A 305 13.67 -7.41 10.39
CA CYS A 305 14.96 -6.95 9.86
C CYS A 305 15.47 -7.93 8.80
N ILE A 306 15.66 -7.45 7.58
CA ILE A 306 16.21 -8.21 6.44
C ILE A 306 17.65 -7.75 6.21
N ILE A 307 18.59 -8.69 6.19
CA ILE A 307 20.03 -8.43 6.04
C ILE A 307 20.52 -9.06 4.73
N GLU A 308 21.20 -8.27 3.89
CA GLU A 308 21.68 -8.69 2.56
C GLU A 308 22.88 -9.66 2.58
N GLN A 309 23.70 -9.67 3.64
CA GLN A 309 24.99 -10.37 3.62
C GLN A 309 24.91 -11.90 3.41
N TRP A 310 25.54 -12.38 2.33
CA TRP A 310 25.48 -13.77 1.86
C TRP A 310 26.31 -14.78 2.69
N ASP A 311 27.42 -14.35 3.29
CA ASP A 311 28.35 -15.21 4.04
C ASP A 311 28.21 -15.10 5.58
N LEU A 312 27.31 -14.22 6.05
CA LEU A 312 27.02 -14.12 7.47
C LEU A 312 26.29 -15.38 7.94
N LYS A 313 26.89 -16.09 8.90
CA LYS A 313 26.16 -17.04 9.72
C LYS A 313 25.26 -16.26 10.66
N ILE A 314 23.99 -16.12 10.27
CA ILE A 314 22.95 -15.53 11.12
C ILE A 314 22.68 -16.41 12.36
N ASP A 315 23.27 -17.61 12.50
CA ASP A 315 23.03 -18.54 13.62
C ASP A 315 23.02 -17.87 15.00
N ASP A 316 23.94 -16.93 15.28
CA ASP A 316 24.00 -16.18 16.56
C ASP A 316 22.78 -15.26 16.80
N TYR A 317 21.98 -15.03 15.76
CA TYR A 317 20.84 -14.12 15.68
C TYR A 317 19.59 -14.74 15.02
N ALA A 318 19.63 -16.02 14.64
CA ALA A 318 18.55 -16.70 13.92
C ALA A 318 17.23 -16.74 14.71
N THR A 319 17.30 -16.59 16.03
CA THR A 319 16.15 -16.52 16.94
C THR A 319 15.93 -15.11 17.52
N LYS A 320 16.55 -14.08 16.93
CA LYS A 320 16.51 -12.69 17.41
C LYS A 320 15.81 -11.73 16.45
N GLY A 321 15.08 -12.25 15.47
CA GLY A 321 14.27 -11.46 14.54
C GLY A 321 15.02 -10.89 13.33
N PHE A 322 16.12 -11.53 12.93
CA PHE A 322 16.88 -11.19 11.72
C PHE A 322 16.73 -12.28 10.67
N TYR A 323 16.50 -11.87 9.42
CA TYR A 323 16.24 -12.75 8.30
C TYR A 323 17.14 -12.38 7.12
N LYS A 324 17.48 -13.38 6.31
CA LYS A 324 18.20 -13.16 5.05
C LYS A 324 17.28 -12.66 3.96
N LEU A 325 17.86 -12.03 2.94
CA LEU A 325 17.14 -11.63 1.74
C LEU A 325 16.42 -12.81 1.07
N GLU A 326 16.99 -14.01 1.06
CA GLU A 326 16.32 -15.18 0.45
C GLU A 326 15.08 -15.64 1.22
N GLN A 327 14.99 -15.35 2.53
CA GLN A 327 13.82 -15.69 3.36
C GLN A 327 12.66 -14.70 3.13
N PHE A 328 12.97 -13.47 2.70
CA PHE A 328 11.99 -12.47 2.26
C PHE A 328 11.75 -12.48 0.74
N ASN A 329 12.61 -13.17 0.00
CA ASN A 329 12.47 -13.58 -1.41
C ASN A 329 11.81 -12.53 -2.32
N ILE A 330 12.28 -11.29 -2.23
CA ILE A 330 11.78 -10.16 -3.00
C ILE A 330 12.62 -9.95 -4.25
N ARG A 331 11.94 -9.79 -5.38
CA ARG A 331 12.56 -9.42 -6.65
C ARG A 331 12.55 -7.90 -6.78
N ASN A 332 13.71 -7.33 -7.03
CA ASN A 332 13.91 -5.91 -7.25
C ASN A 332 14.81 -5.71 -8.49
N GLU A 333 14.29 -5.06 -9.52
CA GLU A 333 15.02 -4.83 -10.78
C GLU A 333 14.74 -3.42 -11.32
N TYR A 334 15.70 -2.52 -11.14
CA TYR A 334 15.58 -1.12 -11.55
C TYR A 334 15.51 -0.98 -13.08
N SER A 335 14.88 0.10 -13.56
CA SER A 335 14.93 0.48 -14.98
C SER A 335 16.31 1.00 -15.40
N ASN A 336 17.06 1.58 -14.44
CA ASN A 336 18.31 2.31 -14.66
C ASN A 336 18.16 3.48 -15.64
N LYS A 337 17.00 4.16 -15.63
CA LYS A 337 16.68 5.30 -16.50
C LYS A 337 16.27 6.53 -15.71
N ASP A 338 16.60 7.71 -16.25
CA ASP A 338 16.14 9.02 -15.77
C ASP A 338 14.99 9.61 -16.60
N ASP A 339 14.35 8.76 -17.42
CA ASP A 339 13.17 9.06 -18.24
C ASP A 339 11.93 8.42 -17.64
N THR A 340 10.88 9.23 -17.44
CA THR A 340 9.64 8.80 -16.79
C THR A 340 8.89 7.75 -17.60
N GLU A 341 8.65 7.96 -18.89
CA GLU A 341 7.86 7.02 -19.69
C GLU A 341 8.58 5.67 -19.85
N VAL A 342 9.90 5.70 -20.04
CA VAL A 342 10.68 4.46 -20.13
C VAL A 342 10.65 3.69 -18.82
N MET A 343 10.83 4.35 -17.66
CA MET A 343 10.77 3.70 -16.36
C MET A 343 9.37 3.12 -16.08
N VAL A 344 8.31 3.90 -16.33
CA VAL A 344 6.93 3.47 -16.13
C VAL A 344 6.63 2.20 -16.95
N LYS A 345 6.97 2.23 -18.24
CA LYS A 345 6.75 1.09 -19.13
C LYS A 345 7.53 -0.15 -18.66
N ASP A 346 8.81 0.01 -18.37
CA ASP A 346 9.70 -1.08 -17.90
C ASP A 346 9.15 -1.74 -16.63
N GLN A 347 8.78 -0.95 -15.63
CA GLN A 347 8.30 -1.47 -14.35
C GLN A 347 6.94 -2.18 -14.47
N LEU A 348 6.03 -1.66 -15.29
CA LEU A 348 4.75 -2.32 -15.57
C LEU A 348 4.93 -3.62 -16.38
N GLU A 349 5.85 -3.66 -17.34
CA GLU A 349 6.16 -4.87 -18.10
C GLU A 349 6.80 -5.95 -17.21
N LYS A 350 7.74 -5.58 -16.34
CA LYS A 350 8.33 -6.48 -15.34
C LYS A 350 7.28 -7.04 -14.39
N MET A 351 6.36 -6.21 -13.89
CA MET A 351 5.26 -6.64 -13.02
C MET A 351 4.37 -7.66 -13.72
N LYS A 352 3.95 -7.39 -14.96
CA LYS A 352 3.13 -8.30 -15.77
C LYS A 352 3.85 -9.62 -16.06
N GLY A 353 5.17 -9.59 -16.23
CA GLY A 353 6.00 -10.78 -16.47
C GLY A 353 6.27 -11.63 -15.22
N HIS A 354 6.09 -11.09 -14.02
CA HIS A 354 6.51 -11.73 -12.77
C HIS A 354 5.53 -12.76 -12.21
N MET A 355 4.26 -12.75 -12.62
CA MET A 355 3.26 -13.70 -12.13
C MET A 355 3.07 -14.91 -13.05
N SER A 356 4.18 -15.47 -13.55
CA SER A 356 4.11 -16.85 -14.04
C SER A 356 3.75 -17.76 -12.86
N ALA A 357 2.93 -18.80 -13.05
CA ALA A 357 2.55 -19.74 -11.99
C ALA A 357 3.74 -20.42 -11.27
N LYS A 358 4.96 -20.22 -11.77
CA LYS A 358 6.21 -20.79 -11.25
C LYS A 358 7.01 -19.82 -10.37
N ASP A 359 6.81 -18.51 -10.49
CA ASP A 359 7.55 -17.52 -9.69
C ASP A 359 6.72 -17.12 -8.46
N LYS A 360 7.21 -17.50 -7.27
CA LYS A 360 6.52 -17.30 -5.98
C LYS A 360 7.15 -16.17 -5.15
N ARG A 361 8.00 -15.35 -5.77
CA ARG A 361 8.73 -14.25 -5.11
C ARG A 361 7.84 -13.03 -4.96
N LEU A 362 8.12 -12.18 -3.97
CA LEU A 362 7.51 -10.85 -3.88
C LEU A 362 8.00 -9.99 -5.05
N PHE A 363 7.14 -9.13 -5.59
CA PHE A 363 7.52 -8.14 -6.59
C PHE A 363 7.62 -6.74 -5.98
N LEU A 364 8.82 -6.17 -6.04
CA LEU A 364 9.05 -4.76 -5.71
C LEU A 364 8.97 -3.94 -7.00
N LEU A 365 7.98 -3.05 -7.07
CA LEU A 365 7.81 -2.10 -8.16
C LEU A 365 8.70 -0.89 -7.89
N SER A 366 9.89 -0.88 -8.51
CA SER A 366 10.93 0.13 -8.35
C SER A 366 10.56 1.40 -9.12
N TRP A 367 9.65 2.19 -8.56
CA TRP A 367 9.12 3.41 -9.15
C TRP A 367 10.03 4.61 -8.91
N THR A 368 11.29 4.44 -9.26
CA THR A 368 12.40 5.38 -9.03
C THR A 368 13.12 5.66 -10.33
N LEU A 369 13.54 6.90 -10.52
CA LEU A 369 14.38 7.29 -11.66
C LEU A 369 15.85 7.32 -11.24
N THR A 370 16.71 6.69 -12.04
CA THR A 370 18.14 6.57 -11.77
C THR A 370 18.89 7.73 -12.41
N GLN A 371 19.58 8.53 -11.60
CA GLN A 371 20.45 9.60 -12.09
C GLN A 371 21.49 9.07 -13.09
N GLN A 372 21.75 9.82 -14.15
CA GLN A 372 22.75 9.47 -15.16
C GLN A 372 24.02 10.29 -14.90
N ALA A 373 24.88 9.78 -14.01
CA ALA A 373 26.13 10.46 -13.68
C ALA A 373 27.05 10.55 -14.90
N PRO A 374 27.66 11.72 -15.16
CA PRO A 374 28.70 11.83 -16.18
C PRO A 374 29.94 11.04 -15.76
N ASN A 375 30.80 10.70 -16.72
CA ASN A 375 32.14 10.20 -16.42
C ASN A 375 32.89 11.26 -15.58
N TRP A 376 33.43 10.83 -14.44
CA TRP A 376 34.23 11.69 -13.55
C TRP A 376 35.46 10.94 -13.02
N ASP A 377 36.45 11.68 -12.55
CA ASP A 377 37.79 11.23 -12.15
C ASP A 377 37.89 10.64 -10.71
N GLY A 378 36.77 10.42 -10.03
CA GLY A 378 36.73 10.09 -8.60
C GLY A 378 36.83 11.30 -7.66
N ASP A 379 37.26 12.47 -8.13
CA ASP A 379 37.56 13.62 -7.27
C ASP A 379 36.30 14.39 -6.85
N VAL A 380 36.24 14.72 -5.56
CA VAL A 380 35.09 15.38 -4.91
C VAL A 380 34.90 16.81 -5.42
N VAL A 381 36.00 17.54 -5.66
CA VAL A 381 35.96 18.93 -6.15
C VAL A 381 35.56 18.96 -7.63
N SER A 382 36.08 18.04 -8.43
CA SER A 382 35.66 17.82 -9.81
C SER A 382 34.17 17.50 -9.89
N PHE A 383 33.68 16.56 -9.06
CA PHE A 383 32.27 16.18 -9.03
C PHE A 383 31.35 17.37 -8.70
N ALA A 384 31.70 18.15 -7.66
CA ALA A 384 30.91 19.31 -7.24
C ALA A 384 30.73 20.36 -8.35
N LYS A 385 31.68 20.47 -9.29
CA LYS A 385 31.60 21.38 -10.44
C LYS A 385 30.72 20.86 -11.57
N ILE A 386 30.67 19.55 -11.78
CA ILE A 386 29.94 18.94 -12.90
C ILE A 386 28.50 18.58 -12.53
N ALA A 387 28.24 18.16 -11.29
CA ALA A 387 26.95 17.66 -10.87
C ALA A 387 25.79 18.63 -11.16
N PRO A 388 25.89 19.96 -10.90
CA PRO A 388 24.82 20.89 -11.22
C PRO A 388 24.47 21.01 -12.70
N ARG A 389 25.40 20.66 -13.59
CA ARG A 389 25.22 20.75 -15.05
C ARG A 389 24.82 19.43 -15.69
N SER A 390 25.08 18.31 -15.01
CA SER A 390 24.96 16.98 -15.58
C SER A 390 23.92 16.10 -14.88
N LEU A 391 23.59 16.38 -13.61
CA LEU A 391 22.65 15.59 -12.84
C LEU A 391 21.30 16.29 -12.67
N LYS A 392 20.25 15.49 -12.79
CA LYS A 392 18.89 15.91 -12.41
C LYS A 392 18.73 15.73 -10.89
N PRO A 393 18.21 16.71 -10.14
CA PRO A 393 17.89 16.54 -8.73
C PRO A 393 16.88 15.40 -8.50
N ILE A 394 17.13 14.55 -7.50
CA ILE A 394 16.30 13.37 -7.20
C ILE A 394 14.86 13.79 -6.91
N LYS A 395 14.66 14.82 -6.09
CA LYS A 395 13.34 15.41 -5.82
C LYS A 395 12.56 15.77 -7.10
N HIS A 396 13.24 16.33 -8.11
CA HIS A 396 12.58 16.70 -9.37
C HIS A 396 12.20 15.47 -10.18
N MET A 397 13.08 14.47 -10.24
CA MET A 397 12.80 13.20 -10.90
C MET A 397 11.64 12.47 -10.23
N ALA A 398 11.68 12.32 -8.90
CA ALA A 398 10.63 11.69 -8.10
C ALA A 398 9.27 12.38 -8.29
N ARG A 399 9.22 13.71 -8.24
CA ARG A 399 7.98 14.47 -8.51
C ARG A 399 7.40 14.23 -9.90
N ARG A 400 8.24 13.96 -10.91
CA ARG A 400 7.77 13.66 -12.27
C ARG A 400 7.19 12.26 -12.35
N CYS A 401 7.92 11.24 -11.92
CA CYS A 401 7.43 9.87 -12.01
C CYS A 401 6.30 9.57 -11.03
N ASN A 402 6.30 10.11 -9.81
CA ASN A 402 5.25 9.82 -8.82
C ASN A 402 3.87 10.35 -9.25
N LYS A 403 3.79 11.35 -10.14
CA LYS A 403 2.51 11.81 -10.72
C LYS A 403 1.86 10.71 -11.59
N GLU A 404 2.68 9.96 -12.33
CA GLU A 404 2.23 8.85 -13.18
C GLU A 404 1.80 7.63 -12.36
N LEU A 405 2.25 7.48 -11.11
CA LEU A 405 1.96 6.30 -10.30
C LEU A 405 0.44 6.08 -10.13
N PHE A 406 -0.30 7.14 -9.84
CA PHE A 406 -1.75 7.07 -9.61
C PHE A 406 -2.53 6.70 -10.87
N THR A 407 -2.17 7.26 -12.02
CA THR A 407 -2.90 7.09 -13.28
C THR A 407 -2.49 5.82 -14.04
N ARG A 408 -1.25 5.35 -13.87
CA ARG A 408 -0.69 4.25 -14.67
C ARG A 408 -0.67 2.91 -13.96
N LEU A 409 -0.52 2.87 -12.63
CA LEU A 409 -0.38 1.60 -11.91
C LEU A 409 -1.72 0.89 -11.69
N LEU A 410 -2.69 1.56 -11.05
CA LEU A 410 -3.94 0.89 -10.64
C LEU A 410 -4.67 0.22 -11.83
N PRO A 411 -4.77 0.82 -13.03
CA PRO A 411 -5.41 0.17 -14.17
C PRO A 411 -4.79 -1.18 -14.54
N GLU A 412 -3.48 -1.34 -14.35
CA GLU A 412 -2.69 -2.53 -14.70
C GLU A 412 -2.71 -3.63 -13.63
N VAL A 413 -3.28 -3.33 -12.46
CA VAL A 413 -3.41 -4.30 -11.38
C VAL A 413 -4.48 -5.35 -11.69
N SER A 414 -4.11 -6.62 -11.52
CA SER A 414 -4.97 -7.80 -11.62
C SER A 414 -4.52 -8.89 -10.62
N ASP A 415 -5.28 -9.99 -10.56
CA ASP A 415 -4.94 -11.22 -9.82
C ASP A 415 -3.63 -11.88 -10.29
N LYS A 416 -3.20 -11.56 -11.52
CA LYS A 416 -1.97 -12.05 -12.16
C LYS A 416 -0.98 -10.94 -12.44
N SER A 417 -1.14 -9.76 -11.88
CA SER A 417 -0.16 -8.68 -12.03
C SER A 417 -0.43 -7.61 -10.99
N PHE A 418 0.29 -7.64 -9.86
CA PHE A 418 0.23 -6.58 -8.86
C PHE A 418 1.57 -6.50 -8.11
N PRO A 419 1.92 -5.34 -7.54
CA PRO A 419 3.13 -5.21 -6.76
C PRO A 419 2.90 -5.62 -5.30
N ASN A 420 3.89 -6.25 -4.67
CA ASN A 420 3.90 -6.45 -3.23
C ASN A 420 4.48 -5.24 -2.50
N VAL A 421 5.41 -4.53 -3.12
CA VAL A 421 5.94 -3.26 -2.60
C VAL A 421 5.86 -2.21 -3.70
N VAL A 422 5.15 -1.10 -3.46
CA VAL A 422 5.25 0.12 -4.28
C VAL A 422 6.38 0.95 -3.70
N TYR A 423 7.48 1.04 -4.42
CA TYR A 423 8.74 1.56 -3.88
C TYR A 423 9.11 2.88 -4.55
N ILE A 424 9.15 3.96 -3.76
CA ILE A 424 9.26 5.33 -4.29
C ILE A 424 10.39 6.14 -3.66
N ASP A 425 10.85 7.14 -4.41
CA ASP A 425 11.54 8.31 -3.86
C ASP A 425 10.53 9.39 -3.45
N TYR A 426 10.93 10.23 -2.50
CA TYR A 426 10.27 11.48 -2.14
C TYR A 426 8.83 11.33 -1.60
N LEU A 427 8.62 10.43 -0.64
CA LEU A 427 7.35 10.32 0.09
C LEU A 427 7.04 11.62 0.86
N ASN A 428 5.89 12.24 0.60
CA ASN A 428 5.52 13.54 1.17
C ASN A 428 4.04 13.71 1.53
N ASN A 429 3.21 12.69 1.34
CA ASN A 429 1.78 12.70 1.68
C ASN A 429 1.24 11.26 1.83
N ARG A 430 0.01 11.12 2.34
CA ARG A 430 -0.65 9.82 2.58
C ARG A 430 -1.42 9.25 1.38
N ASP A 431 -1.56 9.99 0.28
CA ASP A 431 -2.32 9.49 -0.88
C ASP A 431 -1.65 8.27 -1.52
N TYR A 432 -0.32 8.15 -1.41
CA TYR A 432 0.40 6.94 -1.82
C TYR A 432 -0.08 5.69 -1.06
N VAL A 433 -0.39 5.82 0.23
CA VAL A 433 -0.95 4.71 1.02
C VAL A 433 -2.39 4.44 0.63
N ALA A 434 -3.18 5.48 0.37
CA ALA A 434 -4.54 5.30 -0.14
C ALA A 434 -4.53 4.51 -1.47
N LEU A 435 -3.58 4.79 -2.37
CA LEU A 435 -3.38 4.00 -3.59
C LEU A 435 -3.00 2.54 -3.29
N VAL A 436 -2.07 2.30 -2.36
CA VAL A 436 -1.68 0.94 -1.95
C VAL A 436 -2.86 0.16 -1.37
N VAL A 437 -3.70 0.79 -0.54
CA VAL A 437 -4.93 0.19 -0.03
C VAL A 437 -5.90 -0.11 -1.18
N ALA A 438 -6.04 0.80 -2.15
CA ALA A 438 -6.87 0.56 -3.34
C ALA A 438 -6.38 -0.62 -4.21
N ILE A 439 -5.07 -0.82 -4.31
CA ILE A 439 -4.48 -2.00 -4.97
C ILE A 439 -4.90 -3.28 -4.24
N ASN A 440 -4.81 -3.29 -2.91
CA ASN A 440 -5.21 -4.43 -2.08
C ASN A 440 -6.72 -4.74 -2.19
N ASP A 441 -7.58 -3.72 -2.21
CA ASP A 441 -9.02 -3.87 -2.39
C ASP A 441 -9.36 -4.43 -3.77
N LYS A 442 -8.73 -3.90 -4.83
CA LYS A 442 -8.92 -4.35 -6.21
C LYS A 442 -8.51 -5.82 -6.38
N HIS A 443 -7.43 -6.23 -5.72
CA HIS A 443 -6.96 -7.62 -5.71
C HIS A 443 -7.96 -8.57 -5.01
N GLU A 444 -8.59 -8.15 -3.90
CA GLU A 444 -9.60 -8.95 -3.16
C GLU A 444 -10.82 -9.30 -4.03
N LEU A 445 -11.43 -8.26 -4.62
CA LEU A 445 -12.73 -8.35 -5.28
C LEU A 445 -12.72 -9.37 -6.41
N ARG A 446 -11.56 -9.66 -7.00
CA ARG A 446 -11.41 -10.58 -8.11
C ARG A 446 -11.05 -12.01 -7.69
N MET A 447 -10.38 -12.22 -6.56
CA MET A 447 -10.21 -13.58 -6.03
C MET A 447 -11.55 -14.23 -5.68
N VAL A 448 -12.49 -13.45 -5.11
CA VAL A 448 -13.85 -13.92 -4.83
C VAL A 448 -14.61 -14.27 -6.12
N ASN A 449 -14.51 -13.41 -7.14
CA ASN A 449 -15.17 -13.65 -8.43
C ASN A 449 -14.59 -14.85 -9.19
N MET A 450 -13.28 -15.10 -9.09
CA MET A 450 -12.63 -16.26 -9.71
C MET A 450 -13.10 -17.57 -9.07
N ILE A 451 -13.18 -17.64 -7.73
CA ILE A 451 -13.72 -18.80 -7.01
C ILE A 451 -15.18 -19.07 -7.42
N ALA A 452 -15.98 -18.01 -7.57
CA ALA A 452 -17.36 -18.13 -8.03
C ALA A 452 -17.47 -18.60 -9.49
N ALA A 453 -16.65 -18.07 -10.40
CA ALA A 453 -16.64 -18.46 -11.80
C ALA A 453 -16.14 -19.90 -12.01
N ASP A 454 -15.12 -20.33 -11.26
CA ASP A 454 -14.64 -21.72 -11.30
C ASP A 454 -15.72 -22.69 -10.82
N TRP A 455 -16.49 -22.34 -9.78
CA TRP A 455 -17.65 -23.13 -9.34
C TRP A 455 -18.72 -23.27 -10.43
N ASP A 456 -18.99 -22.19 -11.17
CA ASP A 456 -19.98 -22.20 -12.27
C ASP A 456 -19.50 -22.92 -13.54
N SER A 457 -18.21 -23.22 -13.65
CA SER A 457 -17.65 -24.04 -14.73
C SER A 457 -17.65 -25.55 -14.43
N TRP A 458 -17.98 -25.96 -13.19
CA TRP A 458 -18.00 -27.38 -12.82
C TRP A 458 -19.21 -28.11 -13.43
N PRO A 459 -19.03 -29.34 -13.96
CA PRO A 459 -20.11 -30.18 -14.46
C PRO A 459 -21.24 -30.32 -13.43
N SER A 460 -22.48 -30.34 -13.88
CA SER A 460 -23.67 -30.48 -13.02
C SER A 460 -23.64 -31.75 -12.14
N SER A 461 -22.95 -32.80 -12.57
CA SER A 461 -22.72 -34.04 -11.83
C SER A 461 -21.70 -33.93 -10.69
N SER A 462 -20.83 -32.92 -10.70
CA SER A 462 -19.88 -32.63 -9.60
C SER A 462 -20.45 -31.65 -8.57
N ARG A 463 -21.55 -30.96 -8.90
CA ARG A 463 -22.28 -30.09 -7.96
C ARG A 463 -23.17 -30.85 -6.97
N SER A 464 -23.26 -32.18 -7.09
CA SER A 464 -24.04 -33.07 -6.22
C SER A 464 -23.20 -34.04 -5.36
N ILE A 465 -21.86 -33.92 -5.34
CA ILE A 465 -21.02 -34.77 -4.49
C ILE A 465 -20.06 -33.89 -3.70
N ALA A 466 -20.46 -33.55 -2.48
CA ALA A 466 -19.59 -32.94 -1.48
C ALA A 466 -18.57 -33.97 -0.99
N HIS A 467 -17.49 -34.13 -1.73
CA HIS A 467 -16.25 -34.77 -1.27
C HIS A 467 -15.05 -34.09 -1.90
N VAL A 468 -14.83 -32.81 -1.53
CA VAL A 468 -13.56 -32.11 -1.78
C VAL A 468 -13.19 -31.29 -0.54
N GLY A 469 -12.07 -31.68 0.08
CA GLY A 469 -11.18 -30.75 0.80
C GLY A 469 -11.26 -30.74 2.33
N GLN A 470 -10.41 -31.56 2.97
CA GLN A 470 -10.13 -31.55 4.41
C GLN A 470 -9.39 -30.27 4.93
N ASN A 471 -9.32 -29.18 4.16
CA ASN A 471 -8.51 -28.00 4.51
C ASN A 471 -9.28 -26.66 4.50
N LEU A 472 -10.61 -26.69 4.46
CA LEU A 472 -11.43 -25.49 4.72
C LEU A 472 -11.87 -25.51 6.18
N ASP A 473 -11.78 -24.35 6.85
CA ASP A 473 -12.36 -24.22 8.19
C ASP A 473 -13.89 -24.31 8.10
N ASP A 474 -14.51 -24.76 9.19
CA ASP A 474 -15.94 -25.11 9.17
C ASP A 474 -16.85 -23.89 8.97
N THR A 475 -16.38 -22.68 9.31
CA THR A 475 -17.08 -21.42 9.03
C THR A 475 -17.17 -21.16 7.52
N THR A 476 -16.07 -21.41 6.81
CA THR A 476 -16.01 -21.27 5.35
C THR A 476 -16.88 -22.30 4.66
N LYS A 477 -16.94 -23.54 5.18
CA LYS A 477 -17.87 -24.58 4.66
C LYS A 477 -19.33 -24.20 4.87
N VAL A 478 -19.68 -23.64 6.03
CA VAL A 478 -21.05 -23.19 6.34
C VAL A 478 -21.46 -22.01 5.46
N LEU A 479 -20.58 -21.01 5.27
CA LEU A 479 -20.82 -19.87 4.38
C LEU A 479 -21.02 -20.31 2.92
N LEU A 480 -20.19 -21.22 2.42
CA LEU A 480 -20.31 -21.77 1.06
C LEU A 480 -21.62 -22.56 0.88
N ARG A 481 -22.06 -23.33 1.89
CA ARG A 481 -23.33 -24.08 1.85
C ARG A 481 -24.55 -23.16 1.98
N PHE A 482 -24.48 -22.11 2.80
CA PHE A 482 -25.55 -21.12 2.95
C PHE A 482 -25.74 -20.30 1.67
N HIS A 483 -24.63 -19.93 1.00
CA HIS A 483 -24.67 -19.28 -0.31
C HIS A 483 -25.25 -20.21 -1.40
N ALA A 484 -24.89 -21.50 -1.39
CA ALA A 484 -25.46 -22.49 -2.30
C ALA A 484 -26.98 -22.68 -2.10
N TYR A 485 -27.49 -22.51 -0.88
CA TYR A 485 -28.92 -22.58 -0.57
C TYR A 485 -29.69 -21.35 -1.08
N LEU A 486 -29.15 -20.15 -0.88
CA LEU A 486 -29.75 -18.89 -1.37
C LEU A 486 -29.82 -18.82 -2.91
N ILE A 487 -28.84 -19.40 -3.61
CA ILE A 487 -28.80 -19.45 -5.08
C ILE A 487 -29.80 -20.48 -5.65
N ARG A 488 -30.15 -21.52 -4.88
CA ARG A 488 -31.08 -22.60 -5.32
C ARG A 488 -32.56 -22.25 -5.21
N GLY A 489 -32.92 -20.98 -5.00
CA GLY A 489 -34.26 -20.40 -5.10
C GLY A 489 -35.41 -21.39 -5.35
N ARG A 490 -35.87 -22.06 -4.29
CA ARG A 490 -37.23 -22.61 -4.25
C ARG A 490 -38.04 -21.75 -3.29
N GLN A 491 -38.94 -20.95 -3.85
CA GLN A 491 -40.13 -20.51 -3.13
C GLN A 491 -40.93 -21.78 -2.78
N SER A 492 -40.79 -22.29 -1.56
CA SER A 492 -41.80 -23.14 -0.90
C SER A 492 -41.46 -23.35 0.56
N ASN A 493 -42.35 -22.87 1.43
CA ASN A 493 -42.57 -23.18 2.85
C ASN A 493 -41.35 -23.24 3.81
N LEU A 494 -41.28 -22.22 4.67
CA LEU A 494 -40.36 -22.07 5.80
C LEU A 494 -40.38 -23.23 6.82
N GLY A 495 -41.42 -24.07 6.84
CA GLY A 495 -41.53 -25.23 7.73
C GLY A 495 -40.51 -26.35 7.47
N ASN A 496 -39.95 -26.44 6.26
CA ASN A 496 -38.93 -27.45 5.93
C ASN A 496 -37.51 -27.01 6.30
N LEU A 497 -37.29 -25.72 6.60
CA LEU A 497 -35.97 -25.18 6.90
C LEU A 497 -35.39 -25.79 8.19
N TRP A 498 -36.24 -26.10 9.19
CA TRP A 498 -35.80 -26.66 10.46
C TRP A 498 -35.49 -28.17 10.35
N ASN A 499 -36.27 -28.93 9.59
CA ASN A 499 -35.95 -30.34 9.38
C ASN A 499 -34.64 -30.49 8.58
N ASP A 500 -34.44 -29.67 7.54
CA ASP A 500 -33.23 -29.68 6.73
C ASP A 500 -31.99 -29.20 7.53
N LEU A 501 -32.14 -28.23 8.44
CA LEU A 501 -31.05 -27.82 9.34
C LEU A 501 -30.71 -28.87 10.39
N SER A 502 -31.72 -29.63 10.87
CA SER A 502 -31.50 -30.68 11.87
C SER A 502 -30.76 -31.89 11.30
N GLU A 503 -31.04 -32.27 10.05
CA GLU A 503 -30.26 -33.29 9.32
C GLU A 503 -28.84 -32.80 9.00
N LEU A 504 -28.66 -31.51 8.67
CA LEU A 504 -27.33 -30.94 8.39
C LEU A 504 -26.40 -30.92 9.62
N ILE A 505 -26.96 -30.79 10.82
CA ILE A 505 -26.21 -30.86 12.09
C ILE A 505 -25.82 -32.31 12.41
N TRP A 506 -26.66 -33.28 12.05
CA TRP A 506 -26.40 -34.71 12.25
C TRP A 506 -25.32 -35.25 11.29
N ASP A 507 -25.38 -34.89 10.00
CA ASP A 507 -24.41 -35.31 8.98
C ASP A 507 -23.03 -34.65 9.11
N ALA A 508 -22.94 -33.54 9.84
CA ALA A 508 -21.68 -32.88 10.18
C ALA A 508 -20.90 -33.57 11.32
N GLY A 509 -21.44 -34.65 11.91
CA GLY A 509 -20.75 -35.42 12.94
C GLY A 509 -20.78 -34.79 14.34
N PHE A 510 -21.73 -33.89 14.62
CA PHE A 510 -21.99 -33.45 16.00
C PHE A 510 -22.73 -34.55 16.76
N ASP A 511 -21.99 -35.51 17.28
CA ASP A 511 -22.51 -36.53 18.19
C ASP A 511 -23.05 -35.83 19.45
N GLY A 512 -24.29 -36.13 19.82
CA GLY A 512 -25.13 -35.38 20.75
C GLY A 512 -24.69 -35.39 22.22
N LYS A 513 -23.47 -34.88 22.51
CA LYS A 513 -22.95 -34.65 23.86
C LYS A 513 -22.07 -33.40 23.92
N TYR A 514 -22.63 -32.23 23.60
CA TYR A 514 -22.13 -30.97 24.16
C TYR A 514 -23.31 -30.14 24.61
N GLU A 515 -23.63 -30.26 25.90
CA GLU A 515 -24.51 -29.32 26.58
C GLU A 515 -23.91 -27.91 26.53
N SER A 516 -24.70 -27.00 25.95
CA SER A 516 -24.79 -25.59 26.28
C SER A 516 -23.59 -24.68 25.95
N ARG A 517 -23.87 -23.68 25.09
CA ARG A 517 -23.53 -22.23 25.21
C ARG A 517 -23.15 -21.59 23.87
N TYR A 518 -23.97 -21.75 22.83
CA TYR A 518 -24.02 -20.74 21.76
C TYR A 518 -25.47 -20.55 21.32
N THR A 519 -26.16 -19.61 21.97
CA THR A 519 -27.48 -19.16 21.54
C THR A 519 -27.27 -18.18 20.37
N LEU A 520 -27.41 -18.67 19.14
CA LEU A 520 -27.46 -17.81 17.95
C LEU A 520 -28.82 -17.09 17.95
N ARG A 521 -28.90 -15.87 18.49
CA ARG A 521 -30.09 -15.02 18.33
C ARG A 521 -30.06 -14.39 16.94
N MET A 522 -30.76 -14.98 15.98
CA MET A 522 -31.19 -14.26 14.78
C MET A 522 -32.36 -13.34 15.16
N GLN A 523 -32.16 -12.03 15.10
CA GLN A 523 -33.25 -11.06 15.11
C GLN A 523 -34.02 -11.18 13.80
N VAL A 524 -35.22 -11.76 13.85
CA VAL A 524 -36.20 -11.69 12.76
C VAL A 524 -36.88 -10.33 12.85
N PHE A 525 -36.81 -9.53 11.78
CA PHE A 525 -37.58 -8.29 11.65
C PHE A 525 -39.08 -8.61 11.58
N PRO A 526 -39.95 -7.96 12.38
CA PRO A 526 -41.39 -8.22 12.36
C PRO A 526 -42.00 -7.54 11.11
N GLY A 527 -42.76 -8.30 10.32
CA GLY A 527 -43.55 -7.73 9.22
C GLY A 527 -43.92 -8.67 8.07
N LEU A 528 -43.46 -9.92 8.06
CA LEU A 528 -43.74 -10.85 6.97
C LEU A 528 -44.06 -12.24 7.54
N LEU A 529 -45.32 -12.46 7.92
CA LEU A 529 -46.12 -13.68 7.69
C LEU A 529 -47.51 -13.50 8.34
N PRO A 530 -48.61 -14.01 7.74
CA PRO A 530 -49.94 -14.01 8.34
C PRO A 530 -50.05 -15.03 9.47
N GLU A 531 -50.86 -14.71 10.48
CA GLU A 531 -51.37 -15.67 11.47
C GLU A 531 -52.14 -16.77 10.75
N GLU A 532 -51.69 -18.02 10.87
CA GLU A 532 -52.52 -19.21 11.13
C GLU A 532 -51.63 -20.48 11.18
N ASP A 533 -51.88 -21.26 12.25
CA ASP A 533 -51.56 -22.67 12.49
C ASP A 533 -50.12 -23.13 12.85
N VAL A 534 -49.88 -23.01 14.17
CA VAL A 534 -49.15 -23.86 15.17
C VAL A 534 -48.07 -24.84 14.68
#